data_AF-A0A2V7YHX2-F1
#
_entry.id   AF-A0A2V7YHX2-F1
#
_cell.length_a   1.000
_cell.length_b   1.000
_cell.length_c   1.000
_cell.angle_alpha   90.00
_cell.angle_beta   90.00
_cell.angle_gamma   90.00
#
_symmetry.space_group_name_H-M   'P 1'
#
loop_
_entity.id
_entity.type
_entity.pdbx_description
1 polymer ?
#
loop_
_entity_poly.entity_id
_entity_poly.type
_entity_poly.pdbx_seq_one_letter_code
_entity_poly.pdbx_strand_id
1 'polypeptide(L)'
;MLLGFAALPAAARPKSILDDEQFRTELRQGLDRLYDMDYDGANAAFVEIDKRYPDHPVGPFLRSLHPWWEILVDPDDDVHDDAFLGSMSEVIKRCDRRLRRDPQDLDGMFFKAGALAFRGRLYTDRKSWLRAALDGRKALQLLEEVRKQDPENPDLLLGIGLFDYLADVAPHQYPVLKPFTRFFPQGSRQRGLAEIAQAVEKGHFVQAEAAFCLVQINYIFERDFATSLHYARWLRDRYPDNAVFHVYEGRALAQLNLWPDEHQDLLDVLTRQSEGKPGYRGDVIQQALYVLGRDDVRWRQFGEAVPVLSRLEGLPTRSSADQEYKAYGRLYRAMALDALGRRDEAVYWYNRALSARPPSQVRDKARDYLRSPYPG
;
A
#
# COMPACT_ATOMS: atom_id res chain seq x y z
N MET A 1 58.81 25.24 4.06
CA MET A 1 57.80 25.29 2.98
C MET A 1 56.61 24.46 3.42
N LEU A 2 55.56 25.10 3.94
CA LEU A 2 54.27 24.46 4.23
C LEU A 2 53.38 24.65 2.99
N LEU A 3 53.12 23.56 2.28
CA LEU A 3 52.16 23.53 1.17
C LEU A 3 50.75 23.54 1.79
N GLY A 4 50.09 24.70 1.74
CA GLY A 4 48.68 24.82 2.07
C GLY A 4 47.85 24.11 0.99
N PHE A 5 47.17 23.03 1.36
CA PHE A 5 46.09 22.49 0.56
C PHE A 5 44.93 23.49 0.59
N ALA A 6 44.75 24.24 -0.50
CA ALA A 6 43.52 24.97 -0.73
C ALA A 6 42.38 23.95 -0.87
N ALA A 7 41.43 23.96 0.05
CA ALA A 7 40.20 23.20 -0.10
C ALA A 7 39.52 23.67 -1.40
N LEU A 8 39.32 22.73 -2.33
CA LEU A 8 38.53 22.99 -3.53
C LEU A 8 37.13 23.44 -3.06
N PRO A 9 36.55 24.51 -3.66
CA PRO A 9 35.19 24.91 -3.33
C PRO A 9 34.24 23.74 -3.59
N ALA A 10 33.38 23.43 -2.62
CA ALA A 10 32.33 22.44 -2.81
C ALA A 10 31.52 22.81 -4.06
N ALA A 11 31.38 21.86 -5.00
CA ALA A 11 30.60 22.09 -6.21
C ALA A 11 29.17 22.49 -5.80
N ALA A 12 28.65 23.57 -6.39
CA ALA A 12 27.29 24.02 -6.11
C ALA A 12 26.29 22.92 -6.51
N ARG A 13 25.35 22.60 -5.61
CA ARG A 13 24.28 21.62 -5.87
C ARG A 13 23.52 21.99 -7.16
N PRO A 14 23.29 21.04 -8.08
CA PRO A 14 22.51 21.32 -9.30
C PRO A 14 21.11 21.84 -8.97
N LYS A 15 20.63 22.83 -9.75
CA LYS A 15 19.29 23.41 -9.57
C LYS A 15 18.22 22.33 -9.75
N SER A 16 17.26 22.30 -8.83
CA SER A 16 16.12 21.39 -8.87
C SER A 16 14.81 22.16 -8.76
N ILE A 17 13.75 21.62 -9.36
CA ILE A 17 12.38 22.11 -9.09
C ILE A 17 12.03 22.03 -7.60
N LEU A 18 12.66 21.12 -6.84
CA LEU A 18 12.45 20.98 -5.41
C LEU A 18 12.95 22.18 -4.61
N ASP A 19 13.78 23.05 -5.20
CA ASP A 19 14.25 24.27 -4.54
C ASP A 19 13.19 25.40 -4.57
N ASP A 20 12.20 25.29 -5.47
CA ASP A 20 11.13 26.28 -5.66
C ASP A 20 10.07 26.19 -4.55
N GLU A 21 9.97 27.22 -3.70
CA GLU A 21 9.04 27.25 -2.57
C GLU A 21 7.56 27.23 -2.99
N GLN A 22 7.22 27.88 -4.11
CA GLN A 22 5.85 27.87 -4.62
C GLN A 22 5.49 26.47 -5.09
N PHE A 23 6.38 25.83 -5.85
CA PHE A 23 6.21 24.43 -6.26
C PHE A 23 6.02 23.52 -5.05
N ARG A 24 6.89 23.61 -4.04
CA ARG A 24 6.82 22.76 -2.84
C ARG A 24 5.49 22.93 -2.10
N THR A 25 5.03 24.17 -1.96
CA THR A 25 3.77 24.47 -1.26
C THR A 25 2.57 23.87 -2.00
N GLU A 26 2.47 24.08 -3.30
CA GLU A 26 1.35 23.58 -4.09
C GLU A 26 1.40 22.06 -4.26
N LEU A 27 2.59 21.48 -4.38
CA LEU A 27 2.77 20.03 -4.38
C LEU A 27 2.25 19.44 -3.08
N ARG A 28 2.60 20.01 -1.92
CA ARG A 28 2.10 19.53 -0.62
C ARG A 28 0.58 19.58 -0.55
N GLN A 29 -0.04 20.69 -0.95
CA GLN A 29 -1.49 20.82 -0.96
C GLN A 29 -2.16 19.78 -1.88
N GLY A 30 -1.60 19.53 -3.06
CA GLY A 30 -2.10 18.52 -3.98
C GLY A 30 -1.94 17.10 -3.43
N LEU A 31 -0.82 16.80 -2.78
CA LEU A 31 -0.58 15.51 -2.14
C LEU A 31 -1.51 15.29 -0.93
N ASP A 32 -1.74 16.31 -0.11
CA ASP A 32 -2.67 16.19 1.03
C ASP A 32 -4.09 15.86 0.55
N ARG A 33 -4.56 16.49 -0.53
CA ARG A 33 -5.84 16.15 -1.17
C ARG A 33 -5.85 14.73 -1.73
N LEU A 34 -4.78 14.32 -2.40
CA LEU A 34 -4.63 12.97 -2.94
C LEU A 34 -4.72 11.92 -1.82
N TYR A 35 -3.98 12.14 -0.74
CA TYR A 35 -3.98 11.24 0.41
C TYR A 35 -5.33 11.25 1.13
N ASP A 36 -6.12 12.34 1.08
CA ASP A 36 -7.50 12.35 1.58
C ASP A 36 -8.53 11.84 0.55
N MET A 37 -8.08 11.27 -0.58
CA MET A 37 -8.89 10.78 -1.69
C MET A 37 -9.77 11.83 -2.40
N ASP A 38 -9.48 13.12 -2.21
CA ASP A 38 -9.99 14.20 -3.05
C ASP A 38 -9.23 14.24 -4.38
N TYR A 39 -9.53 13.25 -5.23
CA TYR A 39 -8.85 13.09 -6.52
C TYR A 39 -9.09 14.27 -7.46
N ASP A 40 -10.28 14.87 -7.43
CA ASP A 40 -10.59 16.03 -8.27
C ASP A 40 -9.74 17.25 -7.87
N GLY A 41 -9.69 17.56 -6.58
CA GLY A 41 -8.88 18.66 -6.07
C GLY A 41 -7.38 18.41 -6.25
N ALA A 42 -6.90 17.18 -6.03
CA ALA A 42 -5.51 16.80 -6.27
C ALA A 42 -5.14 16.96 -7.75
N ASN A 43 -5.96 16.44 -8.67
CA ASN A 43 -5.71 16.53 -10.11
C ASN A 43 -5.72 17.98 -10.60
N ALA A 44 -6.63 18.83 -10.08
CA ALA A 44 -6.65 20.25 -10.40
C ALA A 44 -5.32 20.93 -10.01
N ALA A 45 -4.80 20.67 -8.80
CA ALA A 45 -3.51 21.18 -8.35
C ALA A 45 -2.35 20.67 -9.23
N PHE A 46 -2.34 19.37 -9.55
CA PHE A 46 -1.30 18.76 -10.37
C PHE A 46 -1.27 19.30 -11.80
N VAL A 47 -2.42 19.63 -12.38
CA VAL A 47 -2.52 20.26 -13.71
C VAL A 47 -1.88 21.64 -13.72
N GLU A 48 -2.07 22.47 -12.68
CA GLU A 48 -1.43 23.78 -12.59
C GLU A 48 0.08 23.70 -12.39
N ILE A 49 0.56 22.65 -11.71
CA ILE A 49 1.99 22.32 -11.67
C ILE A 49 2.50 21.94 -13.08
N ASP A 50 1.84 21.01 -13.79
CA ASP A 50 2.25 20.56 -15.13
C ASP A 50 2.32 21.74 -16.12
N LYS A 51 1.36 22.67 -16.08
CA LYS A 51 1.33 23.87 -16.93
C LYS A 51 2.56 24.77 -16.76
N ARG A 52 3.09 24.90 -15.55
CA ARG A 52 4.30 25.70 -15.28
C ARG A 52 5.58 24.99 -15.68
N TYR A 53 5.57 23.66 -15.69
CA TYR A 53 6.72 22.83 -16.01
C TYR A 53 6.43 21.81 -17.13
N PRO A 54 6.02 22.25 -18.34
CA PRO A 54 5.39 21.39 -19.36
C PRO A 54 6.25 20.24 -19.89
N ASP A 55 7.57 20.40 -19.89
CA ASP A 55 8.55 19.37 -20.31
C ASP A 55 9.21 18.63 -19.14
N HIS A 56 8.88 19.00 -17.91
CA HIS A 56 9.46 18.42 -16.71
C HIS A 56 8.85 17.03 -16.45
N PRO A 57 9.61 16.06 -15.90
CA PRO A 57 9.07 14.75 -15.52
C PRO A 57 7.99 14.80 -14.43
N VAL A 58 7.88 15.90 -13.68
CA VAL A 58 6.91 16.04 -12.57
C VAL A 58 5.46 15.91 -13.03
N GLY A 59 5.08 16.48 -14.17
CA GLY A 59 3.69 16.42 -14.66
C GLY A 59 3.15 15.00 -14.81
N PRO A 60 3.76 14.14 -15.66
CA PRO A 60 3.36 12.74 -15.76
C PRO A 60 3.57 11.95 -14.46
N PHE A 61 4.51 12.35 -13.60
CA PHE A 61 4.69 11.71 -12.30
C PHE A 61 3.48 11.97 -11.39
N LEU A 62 3.03 13.22 -11.26
CA LEU A 62 1.87 13.56 -10.43
C LEU A 62 0.58 12.95 -11.00
N ARG A 63 0.41 12.97 -12.32
CA ARG A 63 -0.73 12.31 -13.00
C ARG A 63 -0.80 10.80 -12.74
N SER A 64 0.32 10.15 -12.45
CA SER A 64 0.35 8.72 -12.12
C SER A 64 -0.15 8.40 -10.72
N LEU A 65 -0.19 9.38 -9.81
CA LEU A 65 -0.46 9.11 -8.40
C LEU A 65 -1.93 8.77 -8.16
N HIS A 66 -2.87 9.35 -8.92
CA HIS A 66 -4.28 8.98 -8.84
C HIS A 66 -4.51 7.49 -9.19
N PRO A 67 -4.14 6.98 -10.38
CA PRO A 67 -4.33 5.55 -10.67
C PRO A 67 -3.53 4.65 -9.73
N TRP A 68 -2.38 5.11 -9.21
CA TRP A 68 -1.64 4.39 -8.17
C TRP A 68 -2.48 4.17 -6.90
N TRP A 69 -3.15 5.22 -6.40
CA TRP A 69 -4.02 5.09 -5.23
C TRP A 69 -5.27 4.28 -5.51
N GLU A 70 -5.81 4.31 -6.74
CA GLU A 70 -6.91 3.43 -7.12
C GLU A 70 -6.50 1.95 -7.17
N ILE A 71 -5.25 1.64 -7.57
CA ILE A 71 -4.68 0.29 -7.44
C ILE A 71 -4.59 -0.12 -5.97
N LEU A 72 -4.18 0.79 -5.07
CA LEU A 72 -4.08 0.47 -3.64
C LEU A 72 -5.44 0.22 -2.97
N VAL A 73 -6.54 0.77 -3.52
CA VAL A 73 -7.91 0.52 -3.04
C VAL A 73 -8.38 -0.90 -3.33
N ASP A 74 -8.06 -1.43 -4.52
CA ASP A 74 -8.38 -2.80 -4.92
C ASP A 74 -7.17 -3.41 -5.63
N PRO A 75 -6.16 -3.91 -4.87
CA PRO A 75 -4.90 -4.38 -5.44
C PRO A 75 -5.04 -5.54 -6.42
N ASP A 76 -6.16 -6.26 -6.43
CA ASP A 76 -6.43 -7.36 -7.34
C ASP A 76 -7.16 -6.92 -8.62
N ASP A 77 -7.53 -5.64 -8.74
CA ASP A 77 -8.06 -5.03 -9.95
C ASP A 77 -6.92 -4.38 -10.77
N ASP A 78 -6.80 -4.75 -12.04
CA ASP A 78 -5.74 -4.29 -12.94
C ASP A 78 -6.18 -3.18 -13.90
N VAL A 79 -7.43 -2.71 -13.80
CA VAL A 79 -8.00 -1.71 -14.72
C VAL A 79 -7.20 -0.39 -14.77
N HIS A 80 -6.44 -0.08 -13.72
CA HIS A 80 -5.64 1.14 -13.61
C HIS A 80 -4.15 0.93 -13.96
N ASP A 81 -3.71 -0.31 -14.16
CA ASP A 81 -2.30 -0.64 -14.40
C ASP A 81 -1.74 0.06 -15.64
N ASP A 82 -2.45 -0.03 -16.77
CA ASP A 82 -1.98 0.53 -18.04
C ASP A 82 -1.85 2.07 -18.00
N ALA A 83 -2.80 2.75 -17.36
CA ALA A 83 -2.77 4.20 -17.18
C ALA A 83 -1.59 4.64 -16.31
N PHE A 84 -1.34 3.90 -15.22
CA PHE A 84 -0.20 4.12 -14.34
C PHE A 84 1.13 3.83 -15.04
N LEU A 85 1.28 2.67 -15.68
CA LEU A 85 2.49 2.26 -16.40
C LEU A 85 2.81 3.18 -17.59
N GLY A 86 1.79 3.66 -18.29
CA GLY A 86 1.93 4.66 -19.35
C GLY A 86 2.51 5.97 -18.82
N SER A 87 1.97 6.47 -17.70
CA SER A 87 2.46 7.69 -17.04
C SER A 87 3.91 7.53 -16.56
N MET A 88 4.23 6.42 -15.88
CA MET A 88 5.59 6.08 -15.45
C MET A 88 6.59 6.01 -16.62
N SER A 89 6.16 5.44 -17.75
CA SER A 89 7.00 5.35 -18.95
C SER A 89 7.30 6.72 -19.54
N GLU A 90 6.32 7.64 -19.53
CA GLU A 90 6.55 9.03 -19.95
C GLU A 90 7.49 9.78 -18.99
N VAL A 91 7.37 9.59 -17.67
CA VAL A 91 8.33 10.12 -16.68
C VAL A 91 9.75 9.68 -17.04
N ILE A 92 9.95 8.37 -17.19
CA ILE A 92 11.27 7.79 -17.52
C ILE A 92 11.80 8.38 -18.83
N LYS A 93 10.96 8.49 -19.86
CA LYS A 93 11.35 9.07 -21.16
C LYS A 93 11.75 10.55 -21.05
N ARG A 94 11.08 11.34 -20.21
CA ARG A 94 11.44 12.75 -19.94
C ARG A 94 12.76 12.83 -19.17
N CYS A 95 12.92 12.03 -18.12
CA CYS A 95 14.17 11.96 -17.37
C CYS A 95 15.35 11.51 -18.24
N ASP A 96 15.17 10.52 -19.12
CA ASP A 96 16.19 10.06 -20.05
C ASP A 96 16.65 11.18 -21.01
N ARG A 97 15.74 12.09 -21.42
CA ARG A 97 16.12 13.26 -22.22
C ARG A 97 16.96 14.25 -21.42
N ARG A 98 16.60 14.50 -20.16
CA ARG A 98 17.35 15.39 -19.25
C ARG A 98 18.74 14.84 -18.98
N LEU A 99 18.83 13.58 -18.58
CA LEU A 99 20.10 12.90 -18.25
C LEU A 99 21.03 12.72 -19.45
N ARG A 100 20.51 12.68 -20.68
CA ARG A 100 21.34 12.72 -21.90
C ARG A 100 22.00 14.09 -22.13
N ARG A 101 21.35 15.17 -21.69
CA ARG A 101 21.89 16.54 -21.82
C ARG A 101 22.84 16.86 -20.67
N ASP A 102 22.45 16.47 -19.46
CA ASP A 102 23.25 16.62 -18.26
C ASP A 102 23.14 15.35 -17.38
N PRO A 103 24.18 14.50 -17.35
CA PRO A 103 24.21 13.31 -16.51
C PRO A 103 24.14 13.59 -15.00
N GLN A 104 24.31 14.86 -14.56
CA GLN A 104 24.19 15.30 -13.18
C GLN A 104 22.87 16.02 -12.89
N ASP A 105 21.89 15.96 -13.82
CA ASP A 105 20.57 16.57 -13.62
C ASP A 105 19.83 15.91 -12.45
N LEU A 106 19.73 16.63 -11.33
CA LEU A 106 19.19 16.14 -10.07
C LEU A 106 17.72 15.69 -10.22
N ASP A 107 16.89 16.51 -10.88
CA ASP A 107 15.48 16.17 -11.15
C ASP A 107 15.36 14.91 -12.03
N GLY A 108 16.20 14.81 -13.05
CA GLY A 108 16.27 13.67 -13.95
C GLY A 108 16.58 12.37 -13.22
N MET A 109 17.52 12.39 -12.27
CA MET A 109 17.83 11.22 -11.46
C MET A 109 16.71 10.92 -10.45
N PHE A 110 16.26 11.93 -9.70
CA PHE A 110 15.25 11.80 -8.66
C PHE A 110 13.92 11.25 -9.19
N PHE A 111 13.33 11.90 -10.19
CA PHE A 111 12.04 11.47 -10.74
C PHE A 111 12.13 10.13 -11.48
N LYS A 112 13.28 9.81 -12.08
CA LYS A 112 13.48 8.50 -12.72
C LYS A 112 13.61 7.40 -11.69
N ALA A 113 14.31 7.65 -10.58
CA ALA A 113 14.40 6.72 -9.48
C ALA A 113 13.02 6.41 -8.88
N GLY A 114 12.24 7.47 -8.59
CA GLY A 114 10.86 7.33 -8.13
C GLY A 114 9.99 6.55 -9.12
N ALA A 115 10.04 6.88 -10.41
CA ALA A 115 9.23 6.19 -11.42
C ALA A 115 9.58 4.70 -11.56
N LEU A 116 10.88 4.35 -11.49
CA LEU A 116 11.33 2.96 -11.48
C LEU A 116 10.90 2.24 -10.20
N ALA A 117 10.97 2.89 -9.03
CA ALA A 117 10.53 2.30 -7.77
C ALA A 117 9.02 2.00 -7.76
N PHE A 118 8.19 2.96 -8.14
CA PHE A 118 6.73 2.81 -8.27
C PHE A 118 6.35 1.73 -9.29
N ARG A 119 6.97 1.73 -10.46
CA ARG A 119 6.76 0.69 -11.47
C ARG A 119 7.22 -0.70 -10.99
N GLY A 120 8.35 -0.75 -10.29
CA GLY A 120 8.87 -1.98 -9.69
C GLY A 120 7.95 -2.54 -8.60
N ARG A 121 7.29 -1.68 -7.82
CA ARG A 121 6.27 -2.08 -6.84
C ARG A 121 5.06 -2.70 -7.52
N LEU A 122 4.50 -2.07 -8.56
CA LEU A 122 3.41 -2.70 -9.32
C LEU A 122 3.83 -4.04 -9.94
N TYR A 123 5.04 -4.15 -10.51
CA TYR A 123 5.54 -5.43 -11.00
C TYR A 123 5.67 -6.49 -9.90
N THR A 124 5.95 -6.09 -8.66
CA THR A 124 5.97 -7.01 -7.51
C THR A 124 4.56 -7.53 -7.21
N ASP A 125 3.58 -6.64 -7.17
CA ASP A 125 2.17 -6.98 -6.92
C ASP A 125 1.62 -7.90 -8.02
N ARG A 126 2.03 -7.66 -9.27
CA ARG A 126 1.72 -8.52 -10.44
C ARG A 126 2.65 -9.73 -10.59
N LYS A 127 3.47 -10.05 -9.59
CA LYS A 127 4.38 -11.22 -9.56
C LYS A 127 5.36 -11.27 -10.74
N SER A 128 5.63 -10.13 -11.36
CA SER A 128 6.63 -9.92 -12.42
C SER A 128 8.02 -9.68 -11.82
N TRP A 129 8.50 -10.65 -11.03
CA TRP A 129 9.69 -10.55 -10.17
C TRP A 129 10.95 -10.06 -10.87
N LEU A 130 11.23 -10.54 -12.09
CA LEU A 130 12.42 -10.13 -12.84
C LEU A 130 12.38 -8.65 -13.21
N ARG A 131 11.23 -8.15 -13.66
CA ARG A 131 11.06 -6.74 -14.02
C ARG A 131 11.14 -5.86 -12.78
N ALA A 132 10.50 -6.28 -11.69
CA ALA A 132 10.59 -5.61 -10.40
C ALA A 132 12.05 -5.49 -9.91
N ALA A 133 12.82 -6.58 -9.97
CA ALA A 133 14.22 -6.57 -9.56
C ALA A 133 15.08 -5.63 -10.43
N LEU A 134 14.91 -5.65 -11.75
CA LEU A 134 15.66 -4.77 -12.65
C LEU A 134 15.37 -3.29 -12.39
N ASP A 135 14.11 -2.93 -12.23
CA ASP A 135 13.70 -1.56 -11.92
C ASP A 135 14.19 -1.13 -10.53
N GLY A 136 14.03 -1.97 -9.51
CA GLY A 136 14.50 -1.70 -8.16
C GLY A 136 16.01 -1.46 -8.10
N ARG A 137 16.80 -2.26 -8.82
CA ARG A 137 18.27 -2.07 -8.89
C ARG A 137 18.64 -0.72 -9.47
N LYS A 138 17.98 -0.35 -10.58
CA LYS A 138 18.26 0.91 -11.27
C LYS A 138 17.75 2.12 -10.49
N ALA A 139 16.63 1.99 -9.80
CA ALA A 139 16.11 3.01 -8.88
C ALA A 139 17.10 3.28 -7.75
N LEU A 140 17.62 2.23 -7.10
CA LEU A 140 18.61 2.37 -6.03
C LEU A 140 19.87 3.08 -6.51
N GLN A 141 20.44 2.65 -7.64
CA GLN A 141 21.64 3.29 -8.19
C GLN A 141 21.44 4.79 -8.39
N LEU A 142 20.27 5.21 -8.89
CA LEU A 142 19.95 6.63 -9.06
C LEU A 142 19.74 7.33 -7.71
N LEU A 143 19.05 6.73 -6.74
CA LEU A 143 18.88 7.31 -5.41
C LEU A 143 20.22 7.50 -4.69
N GLU A 144 21.16 6.57 -4.84
CA GLU A 144 22.50 6.69 -4.28
C GLU A 144 23.28 7.85 -4.91
N GLU A 145 23.16 8.07 -6.22
CA GLU A 145 23.76 9.24 -6.88
C GLU A 145 23.10 10.55 -6.44
N VAL A 146 21.77 10.58 -6.31
CA VAL A 146 21.04 11.75 -5.77
C VAL A 146 21.49 12.04 -4.34
N ARG A 147 21.62 11.03 -3.48
CA ARG A 147 22.10 11.20 -2.10
C ARG A 147 23.53 11.75 -2.01
N LYS A 148 24.41 11.45 -2.98
CA LYS A 148 25.76 12.05 -3.03
C LYS A 148 25.71 13.55 -3.34
N GLN A 149 24.73 13.99 -4.12
CA GLN A 149 24.58 15.38 -4.57
C GLN A 149 23.69 16.20 -3.63
N ASP A 150 22.78 15.53 -2.91
CA ASP A 150 21.80 16.12 -2.01
C ASP A 150 21.67 15.30 -0.71
N PRO A 151 22.73 15.24 0.11
CA PRO A 151 22.81 14.34 1.28
C PRO A 151 21.84 14.71 2.40
N GLU A 152 21.42 15.97 2.47
CA GLU A 152 20.54 16.49 3.52
C GLU A 152 19.05 16.31 3.19
N ASN A 153 18.71 15.69 2.05
CA ASN A 153 17.33 15.53 1.62
C ASN A 153 16.64 14.36 2.32
N PRO A 154 15.70 14.64 3.24
CA PRO A 154 15.04 13.59 4.03
C PRO A 154 14.06 12.76 3.19
N ASP A 155 13.60 13.25 2.04
CA ASP A 155 12.66 12.52 1.19
C ASP A 155 13.30 11.28 0.55
N LEU A 156 14.64 11.25 0.42
CA LEU A 156 15.37 10.10 -0.11
C LEU A 156 15.34 8.89 0.83
N LEU A 157 15.14 9.14 2.13
CA LEU A 157 15.19 8.11 3.17
C LEU A 157 14.10 7.06 3.00
N LEU A 158 12.94 7.42 2.43
CA LEU A 158 11.89 6.46 2.11
C LEU A 158 12.40 5.38 1.13
N GLY A 159 12.90 5.81 -0.03
CA GLY A 159 13.32 4.89 -1.08
C GLY A 159 14.53 4.04 -0.68
N ILE A 160 15.50 4.66 0.00
CA ILE A 160 16.70 3.99 0.48
C ILE A 160 16.36 3.01 1.60
N GLY A 161 15.58 3.44 2.60
CA GLY A 161 15.20 2.60 3.72
C GLY A 161 14.32 1.43 3.33
N LEU A 162 13.40 1.63 2.38
CA LEU A 162 12.59 0.55 1.83
C LEU A 162 13.46 -0.48 1.10
N PHE A 163 14.47 -0.04 0.35
CA PHE A 163 15.43 -0.94 -0.27
C PHE A 163 16.23 -1.72 0.79
N ASP A 164 16.81 -1.03 1.78
CA ASP A 164 17.61 -1.64 2.84
C ASP A 164 16.80 -2.69 3.61
N TYR A 165 15.52 -2.42 3.86
CA TYR A 165 14.62 -3.38 4.48
C TYR A 165 14.32 -4.58 3.59
N LEU A 166 13.89 -4.35 2.34
CA LEU A 166 13.46 -5.42 1.44
C LEU A 166 14.62 -6.32 0.98
N ALA A 167 15.82 -5.78 0.81
CA ALA A 167 17.00 -6.57 0.44
C ALA A 167 17.35 -7.63 1.50
N ASP A 168 17.02 -7.37 2.77
CA ASP A 168 17.17 -8.32 3.87
C ASP A 168 15.96 -9.27 3.96
N VAL A 169 14.74 -8.75 3.97
CA VAL A 169 13.52 -9.54 4.29
C VAL A 169 12.95 -10.33 3.11
N ALA A 170 12.94 -9.75 1.90
CA ALA A 170 12.24 -10.33 0.75
C ALA A 170 12.75 -11.73 0.33
N PRO A 171 14.05 -12.06 0.37
CA PRO A 171 14.55 -13.40 -0.01
C PRO A 171 14.13 -14.52 0.96
N HIS A 172 13.82 -14.18 2.21
CA HIS A 172 13.29 -15.12 3.20
C HIS A 172 11.81 -15.39 2.97
N GLN A 173 11.03 -14.33 2.69
CA GLN A 173 9.59 -14.41 2.46
C GLN A 173 9.25 -15.00 1.07
N TYR A 174 10.04 -14.66 0.07
CA TYR A 174 9.87 -15.08 -1.33
C TYR A 174 11.14 -15.76 -1.82
N PRO A 175 11.31 -17.08 -1.58
CA PRO A 175 12.52 -17.81 -1.96
C PRO A 175 12.87 -17.74 -3.45
N VAL A 176 11.89 -17.44 -4.32
CA VAL A 176 12.09 -17.19 -5.76
C VAL A 176 13.04 -16.01 -6.03
N LEU A 177 13.20 -15.09 -5.07
CA LEU A 177 14.07 -13.92 -5.17
C LEU A 177 15.54 -14.22 -4.81
N LYS A 178 15.82 -15.35 -4.13
CA LYS A 178 17.18 -15.72 -3.70
C LYS A 178 18.25 -15.67 -4.81
N PRO A 179 18.00 -16.10 -6.06
CA PRO A 179 19.00 -16.02 -7.12
C PRO A 179 19.44 -14.58 -7.48
N PHE A 180 18.59 -13.60 -7.16
CA PHE A 180 18.82 -12.19 -7.51
C PHE A 180 19.62 -11.44 -6.45
N THR A 181 19.67 -11.91 -5.19
CA THR A 181 20.30 -11.18 -4.06
C THR A 181 21.76 -10.82 -4.32
N ARG A 182 22.51 -11.68 -5.01
CA ARG A 182 23.92 -11.45 -5.41
C ARG A 182 24.14 -10.21 -6.30
N PHE A 183 23.10 -9.63 -6.88
CA PHE A 183 23.17 -8.45 -7.73
C PHE A 183 22.86 -7.14 -7.00
N PHE A 184 22.55 -7.23 -5.71
CA PHE A 184 22.13 -6.13 -4.87
C PHE A 184 23.10 -5.92 -3.70
N PRO A 185 23.26 -4.68 -3.21
CA PRO A 185 23.90 -4.44 -1.93
C PRO A 185 23.20 -5.19 -0.80
N GLN A 186 23.94 -5.50 0.26
CA GLN A 186 23.34 -6.08 1.46
C GLN A 186 22.50 -5.03 2.18
N GLY A 187 21.22 -5.35 2.36
CA GLY A 187 20.30 -4.54 3.15
C GLY A 187 20.51 -4.71 4.66
N SER A 188 19.72 -3.96 5.41
CA SER A 188 19.56 -4.15 6.85
C SER A 188 18.13 -3.80 7.23
N ARG A 189 17.39 -4.79 7.72
CA ARG A 189 16.04 -4.58 8.26
C ARG A 189 15.99 -3.45 9.29
N GLN A 190 16.95 -3.39 10.22
CA GLN A 190 16.97 -2.37 11.28
C GLN A 190 17.24 -0.97 10.72
N ARG A 191 18.24 -0.81 9.84
CA ARG A 191 18.52 0.51 9.23
C ARG A 191 17.37 0.96 8.35
N GLY A 192 16.82 0.05 7.54
CA GLY A 192 15.71 0.35 6.65
C GLY A 192 14.49 0.88 7.40
N LEU A 193 14.08 0.22 8.50
CA LEU A 193 13.00 0.71 9.36
C LEU A 193 13.32 2.10 9.96
N ALA A 194 14.55 2.32 10.41
CA ALA A 194 14.96 3.60 11.00
C ALA A 194 14.99 4.75 9.97
N GLU A 195 15.41 4.46 8.73
CA GLU A 195 15.42 5.44 7.64
C GLU A 195 13.99 5.80 7.21
N ILE A 196 13.09 4.81 7.07
CA ILE A 196 11.69 5.09 6.73
C ILE A 196 11.01 5.88 7.86
N ALA A 197 11.25 5.54 9.12
CA ALA A 197 10.71 6.30 10.25
C ALA A 197 11.20 7.76 10.25
N GLN A 198 12.48 7.99 9.95
CA GLN A 198 12.99 9.36 9.76
C GLN A 198 12.35 10.08 8.58
N ALA A 199 11.99 9.38 7.51
CA ALA A 199 11.25 9.96 6.38
C ALA A 199 9.84 10.43 6.80
N VAL A 200 9.18 9.72 7.72
CA VAL A 200 7.90 10.17 8.32
C VAL A 200 8.09 11.49 9.08
N GLU A 201 9.13 11.56 9.91
CA GLU A 201 9.36 12.72 10.80
C GLU A 201 9.87 13.95 10.06
N LYS A 202 10.79 13.76 9.10
CA LYS A 202 11.59 14.84 8.51
C LYS A 202 11.28 15.09 7.03
N GLY A 203 10.62 14.15 6.35
CA GLY A 203 10.29 14.28 4.93
C GLY A 203 9.48 15.54 4.65
N HIS A 204 9.60 16.06 3.43
CA HIS A 204 8.83 17.22 2.96
C HIS A 204 7.61 16.82 2.14
N PHE A 205 7.69 15.70 1.40
CA PHE A 205 6.63 15.21 0.52
C PHE A 205 6.26 13.75 0.76
N VAL A 206 7.17 12.97 1.35
CA VAL A 206 7.02 11.51 1.46
C VAL A 206 6.46 11.04 2.81
N GLN A 207 6.10 11.94 3.72
CA GLN A 207 5.75 11.58 5.10
C GLN A 207 4.60 10.57 5.17
N ALA A 208 3.52 10.85 4.44
CA ALA A 208 2.35 9.96 4.39
C ALA A 208 2.68 8.62 3.72
N GLU A 209 3.39 8.62 2.59
CA GLU A 209 3.80 7.38 1.91
C GLU A 209 4.75 6.55 2.79
N ALA A 210 5.67 7.20 3.52
CA ALA A 210 6.58 6.53 4.45
C ALA A 210 5.84 5.91 5.65
N ALA A 211 4.87 6.63 6.21
CA ALA A 211 4.03 6.11 7.28
C ALA A 211 3.21 4.92 6.77
N PHE A 212 2.67 5.00 5.54
CA PHE A 212 1.94 3.91 4.93
C PHE A 212 2.83 2.70 4.63
N CYS A 213 4.07 2.92 4.18
CA CYS A 213 5.07 1.86 4.07
C CYS A 213 5.31 1.17 5.43
N LEU A 214 5.40 1.92 6.53
CA LEU A 214 5.53 1.33 7.87
C LEU A 214 4.26 0.59 8.31
N VAL A 215 3.06 1.08 7.99
CA VAL A 215 1.81 0.33 8.21
C VAL A 215 1.90 -1.05 7.54
N GLN A 216 2.25 -1.08 6.26
CA GLN A 216 2.31 -2.31 5.48
C GLN A 216 3.44 -3.24 5.93
N ILE A 217 4.65 -2.70 6.15
CA ILE A 217 5.80 -3.47 6.63
C ILE A 217 5.47 -4.15 7.95
N ASN A 218 4.94 -3.38 8.90
CA ASN A 218 4.65 -3.90 10.23
C ASN A 218 3.48 -4.89 10.23
N TYR A 219 2.48 -4.68 9.38
CA TYR A 219 1.35 -5.60 9.26
C TYR A 219 1.72 -6.92 8.57
N ILE A 220 2.41 -6.85 7.43
CA ILE A 220 2.61 -7.99 6.53
C ILE A 220 3.85 -8.80 6.92
N PHE A 221 4.97 -8.12 7.22
CA PHE A 221 6.27 -8.77 7.37
C PHE A 221 6.69 -8.90 8.84
N GLU A 222 6.64 -7.82 9.61
CA GLU A 222 7.06 -7.83 11.02
C GLU A 222 6.04 -8.52 11.93
N ARG A 223 4.76 -8.44 11.55
CA ARG A 223 3.61 -8.80 12.41
C ARG A 223 3.57 -8.02 13.72
N ASP A 224 4.13 -6.81 13.73
CA ASP A 224 4.00 -5.84 14.81
C ASP A 224 2.75 -4.99 14.57
N PHE A 225 1.60 -5.55 14.96
CA PHE A 225 0.30 -4.90 14.75
C PHE A 225 0.14 -3.62 15.59
N ALA A 226 0.87 -3.48 16.70
CA ALA A 226 0.84 -2.27 17.51
C ALA A 226 1.51 -1.09 16.78
N THR A 227 2.68 -1.33 16.20
CA THR A 227 3.36 -0.32 15.36
C THR A 227 2.57 -0.04 14.08
N SER A 228 1.97 -1.06 13.47
CA SER A 228 1.08 -0.86 12.32
C SER A 228 -0.13 0.05 12.67
N LEU A 229 -0.80 -0.23 13.80
CA LEU A 229 -1.91 0.60 14.28
C LEU A 229 -1.47 2.04 14.58
N HIS A 230 -0.29 2.22 15.17
CA HIS A 230 0.25 3.56 15.46
C HIS A 230 0.34 4.42 14.20
N TYR A 231 0.97 3.92 13.14
CA TYR A 231 1.09 4.67 11.89
C TYR A 231 -0.23 4.77 11.12
N ALA A 232 -1.12 3.78 11.21
CA ALA A 232 -2.45 3.85 10.62
C ALA A 232 -3.26 4.99 11.24
N ARG A 233 -3.25 5.13 12.57
CA ARG A 233 -3.88 6.25 13.29
C ARG A 233 -3.26 7.59 12.93
N TRP A 234 -1.94 7.67 12.86
CA TRP A 234 -1.24 8.89 12.44
C TRP A 234 -1.69 9.37 11.05
N LEU A 235 -1.94 8.43 10.14
CA LEU A 235 -2.47 8.70 8.81
C LEU A 235 -3.96 9.07 8.85
N ARG A 236 -4.76 8.38 9.64
CA ARG A 236 -6.20 8.62 9.78
C ARG A 236 -6.55 9.95 10.41
N ASP A 237 -5.73 10.41 11.35
CA ASP A 237 -5.86 11.75 11.94
C ASP A 237 -5.63 12.87 10.92
N ARG A 238 -4.83 12.62 9.88
CA ARG A 238 -4.49 13.59 8.83
C ARG A 238 -5.36 13.49 7.58
N TYR A 239 -5.73 12.26 7.23
CA TYR A 239 -6.43 11.90 6.00
C TYR A 239 -7.63 11.00 6.33
N PRO A 240 -8.64 11.54 7.04
CA PRO A 240 -9.77 10.76 7.56
C PRO A 240 -10.69 10.23 6.46
N ASP A 241 -10.57 10.69 5.20
CA ASP A 241 -11.37 10.17 4.09
C ASP A 241 -10.65 9.05 3.32
N ASN A 242 -9.39 8.76 3.62
CA ASN A 242 -8.65 7.68 2.96
C ASN A 242 -9.14 6.28 3.38
N ALA A 243 -9.78 5.57 2.45
CA ALA A 243 -10.33 4.24 2.67
C ALA A 243 -9.25 3.15 2.90
N VAL A 244 -8.06 3.30 2.31
CA VAL A 244 -6.96 2.35 2.48
C VAL A 244 -6.41 2.47 3.91
N PHE A 245 -6.15 3.68 4.39
CA PHE A 245 -5.70 3.89 5.77
C PHE A 245 -6.72 3.39 6.77
N HIS A 246 -8.00 3.60 6.47
CA HIS A 246 -9.11 3.19 7.33
C HIS A 246 -9.14 1.67 7.50
N VAL A 247 -9.14 0.90 6.40
CA VAL A 247 -9.17 -0.55 6.52
C VAL A 247 -7.92 -1.11 7.20
N TYR A 248 -6.76 -0.48 7.04
CA TYR A 248 -5.55 -0.90 7.76
C TYR A 248 -5.62 -0.65 9.28
N GLU A 249 -6.28 0.42 9.73
CA GLU A 249 -6.57 0.62 11.16
C GLU A 249 -7.45 -0.51 11.70
N GLY A 250 -8.63 -0.74 11.10
CA GLY A 250 -9.54 -1.82 11.49
C GLY A 250 -8.88 -3.21 11.50
N ARG A 251 -8.04 -3.51 10.51
CA ARG A 251 -7.27 -4.77 10.48
C ARG A 251 -6.28 -4.88 11.64
N ALA A 252 -5.57 -3.82 11.98
CA ALA A 252 -4.62 -3.83 13.07
C ALA A 252 -5.33 -3.98 14.42
N LEU A 253 -6.47 -3.29 14.61
CA LEU A 253 -7.36 -3.46 15.77
C LEU A 253 -7.82 -4.91 15.92
N ALA A 254 -8.22 -5.55 14.81
CA ALA A 254 -8.65 -6.95 14.79
C ALA A 254 -7.53 -7.91 15.23
N GLN A 255 -6.29 -7.68 14.79
CA GLN A 255 -5.15 -8.53 15.18
C GLN A 255 -4.74 -8.33 16.65
N LEU A 256 -4.97 -7.15 17.20
CA LEU A 256 -4.72 -6.82 18.61
C LEU A 256 -5.86 -7.22 19.55
N ASN A 257 -6.96 -7.77 19.01
CA ASN A 257 -8.16 -8.14 19.76
C ASN A 257 -8.83 -6.94 20.46
N LEU A 258 -8.72 -5.74 19.89
CA LEU A 258 -9.36 -4.50 20.37
C LEU A 258 -10.76 -4.39 19.78
N TRP A 259 -11.62 -5.35 20.14
CA TRP A 259 -12.85 -5.63 19.40
C TRP A 259 -13.90 -4.50 19.36
N PRO A 260 -14.16 -3.74 20.44
CA PRO A 260 -15.14 -2.65 20.37
C PRO A 260 -14.72 -1.55 19.38
N ASP A 261 -13.45 -1.16 19.42
CA ASP A 261 -12.87 -0.16 18.53
C ASP A 261 -12.87 -0.68 17.09
N GLU A 262 -12.45 -1.93 16.88
CA GLU A 262 -12.44 -2.60 15.56
C GLU A 262 -13.82 -2.60 14.90
N HIS A 263 -14.84 -3.04 15.64
CA HIS A 263 -16.18 -3.18 15.10
C HIS A 263 -16.78 -1.81 14.75
N GLN A 264 -16.57 -0.80 15.58
CA GLN A 264 -17.03 0.56 15.27
C GLN A 264 -16.32 1.14 14.04
N ASP A 265 -15.00 0.96 13.93
CA ASP A 265 -14.20 1.41 12.79
C ASP A 265 -14.70 0.76 11.48
N LEU A 266 -14.87 -0.56 11.46
CA LEU A 266 -15.32 -1.26 10.25
C LEU A 266 -16.81 -1.01 9.91
N LEU A 267 -17.66 -0.66 10.88
CA LEU A 267 -19.00 -0.15 10.59
C LEU A 267 -18.94 1.24 9.92
N ASP A 268 -18.01 2.11 10.31
CA ASP A 268 -17.80 3.40 9.63
C ASP A 268 -17.35 3.19 8.17
N VAL A 269 -16.52 2.17 7.89
CA VAL A 269 -16.17 1.78 6.51
C VAL A 269 -17.42 1.48 5.66
N LEU A 270 -18.37 0.70 6.19
CA LEU A 270 -19.61 0.39 5.46
C LEU A 270 -20.54 1.60 5.35
N THR A 271 -20.54 2.48 6.34
CA THR A 271 -21.31 3.73 6.33
C THR A 271 -20.81 4.66 5.23
N ARG A 272 -19.50 4.90 5.18
CA ARG A 272 -18.86 5.73 4.13
C ARG A 272 -19.04 5.18 2.73
N GLN A 273 -19.08 3.85 2.58
CA GLN A 273 -19.48 3.24 1.31
C GLN A 273 -20.91 3.62 0.92
N SER A 274 -21.86 3.56 1.85
CA SER A 274 -23.27 3.89 1.58
C SER A 274 -23.46 5.37 1.23
N GLU A 275 -22.59 6.25 1.76
CA GLU A 275 -22.51 7.67 1.42
C GLU A 275 -21.83 7.93 0.06
N GLY A 276 -21.25 6.92 -0.58
CA GLY A 276 -20.55 7.04 -1.84
C GLY A 276 -19.18 7.71 -1.74
N LYS A 277 -18.54 7.66 -0.57
CA LYS A 277 -17.19 8.21 -0.38
C LYS A 277 -16.16 7.50 -1.29
N PRO A 278 -15.21 8.23 -1.92
CA PRO A 278 -14.16 7.64 -2.74
C PRO A 278 -13.36 6.55 -2.01
N GLY A 279 -12.91 5.53 -2.73
CA GLY A 279 -12.09 4.43 -2.19
C GLY A 279 -12.80 3.38 -1.32
N TYR A 280 -14.02 3.63 -0.82
CA TYR A 280 -14.79 2.66 -0.01
C TYR A 280 -15.45 1.58 -0.88
N ARG A 281 -14.65 0.78 -1.58
CA ARG A 281 -15.08 -0.26 -2.54
C ARG A 281 -14.07 -1.41 -2.61
N GLY A 282 -14.37 -2.43 -3.41
CA GLY A 282 -13.42 -3.51 -3.70
C GLY A 282 -12.92 -4.23 -2.45
N ASP A 283 -11.60 -4.41 -2.37
CA ASP A 283 -10.92 -5.09 -1.26
C ASP A 283 -11.19 -4.45 0.10
N VAL A 284 -11.30 -3.12 0.20
CA VAL A 284 -11.65 -2.40 1.43
C VAL A 284 -12.96 -2.94 2.05
N ILE A 285 -13.99 -3.09 1.22
CA ILE A 285 -15.31 -3.55 1.66
C ILE A 285 -15.32 -5.05 1.93
N GLN A 286 -14.61 -5.82 1.12
CA GLN A 286 -14.48 -7.26 1.33
C GLN A 286 -13.92 -7.56 2.72
N GLN A 287 -12.86 -6.86 3.11
CA GLN A 287 -12.22 -7.06 4.41
C GLN A 287 -13.12 -6.63 5.57
N ALA A 288 -13.79 -5.47 5.46
CA ALA A 288 -14.73 -5.02 6.49
C ALA A 288 -15.88 -6.02 6.69
N LEU A 289 -16.52 -6.49 5.61
CA LEU A 289 -17.61 -7.46 5.70
C LEU A 289 -17.16 -8.81 6.28
N TYR A 290 -15.97 -9.27 5.91
CA TYR A 290 -15.41 -10.50 6.46
C TYR A 290 -15.23 -10.41 7.97
N VAL A 291 -14.61 -9.33 8.43
CA VAL A 291 -14.30 -9.14 9.85
C VAL A 291 -15.58 -8.93 10.67
N LEU A 292 -16.48 -8.04 10.22
CA LEU A 292 -17.76 -7.81 10.89
C LEU A 292 -18.60 -9.08 10.98
N GLY A 293 -18.74 -9.83 9.88
CA GLY A 293 -19.53 -11.07 9.88
C GLY A 293 -18.94 -12.17 10.76
N ARG A 294 -17.60 -12.24 10.88
CA ARG A 294 -16.92 -13.13 11.84
C ARG A 294 -17.24 -12.71 13.29
N ASP A 295 -17.21 -11.41 13.56
CA ASP A 295 -17.38 -10.85 14.89
C ASP A 295 -18.83 -10.96 15.37
N ASP A 296 -19.80 -10.74 14.47
CA ASP A 296 -21.23 -10.98 14.75
C ASP A 296 -21.48 -12.44 15.17
N VAL A 297 -20.86 -13.42 14.49
CA VAL A 297 -20.93 -14.83 14.91
C VAL A 297 -20.27 -15.05 16.26
N ARG A 298 -19.09 -14.46 16.51
CA ARG A 298 -18.38 -14.58 17.79
C ARG A 298 -19.21 -14.04 18.96
N TRP A 299 -19.92 -12.93 18.74
CA TRP A 299 -20.77 -12.29 19.75
C TRP A 299 -22.20 -12.83 19.77
N ARG A 300 -22.46 -13.92 19.04
CA ARG A 300 -23.76 -14.60 18.98
C ARG A 300 -24.88 -13.72 18.42
N GLN A 301 -24.53 -12.69 17.64
CA GLN A 301 -25.42 -11.84 16.86
C GLN A 301 -25.74 -12.51 15.51
N PHE A 302 -26.22 -13.75 15.56
CA PHE A 302 -26.36 -14.59 14.36
C PHE A 302 -27.33 -14.00 13.33
N GLY A 303 -28.36 -13.27 13.78
CA GLY A 303 -29.30 -12.58 12.90
C GLY A 303 -28.62 -11.52 12.03
N GLU A 304 -27.69 -10.76 12.61
CA GLU A 304 -26.93 -9.70 11.94
C GLU A 304 -25.80 -10.27 11.06
N ALA A 305 -25.19 -11.38 11.49
CA ALA A 305 -24.11 -12.03 10.75
C ALA A 305 -24.53 -12.49 9.34
N VAL A 306 -25.74 -13.05 9.20
CA VAL A 306 -26.22 -13.63 7.94
C VAL A 306 -26.26 -12.62 6.78
N PRO A 307 -26.89 -11.44 6.89
CA PRO A 307 -26.91 -10.46 5.80
C PRO A 307 -25.50 -9.93 5.46
N VAL A 308 -24.65 -9.66 6.47
CA VAL A 308 -23.26 -9.20 6.26
C VAL A 308 -22.46 -10.23 5.45
N LEU A 309 -22.52 -11.50 5.84
CA LEU A 309 -21.81 -12.59 5.16
C LEU A 309 -22.43 -12.94 3.79
N SER A 310 -23.72 -12.68 3.60
CA SER A 310 -24.38 -12.80 2.29
C SER A 310 -23.86 -11.74 1.32
N ARG A 311 -23.63 -10.53 1.82
CA ARG A 311 -23.05 -9.44 1.03
C ARG A 311 -21.60 -9.74 0.64
N LEU A 312 -20.80 -10.29 1.55
CA LEU A 312 -19.43 -10.76 1.27
C LEU A 312 -19.40 -11.80 0.13
N GLU A 313 -20.29 -12.80 0.17
CA GLU A 313 -20.37 -13.84 -0.87
C GLU A 313 -20.67 -13.24 -2.26
N GLY A 314 -21.47 -12.17 -2.30
CA GLY A 314 -21.88 -11.49 -3.53
C GLY A 314 -20.83 -10.59 -4.19
N LEU A 315 -19.70 -10.31 -3.52
CA LEU A 315 -18.60 -9.55 -4.12
C LEU A 315 -17.94 -10.33 -5.28
N PRO A 316 -17.16 -9.70 -6.17
CA PRO A 316 -16.33 -10.42 -7.14
C PRO A 316 -15.29 -11.33 -6.47
N THR A 317 -14.72 -12.29 -7.21
CA THR A 317 -13.56 -13.09 -6.77
C THR A 317 -12.46 -12.89 -7.80
N ARG A 318 -11.40 -12.17 -7.45
CA ARG A 318 -10.28 -11.81 -8.33
C ARG A 318 -8.97 -12.49 -7.91
N SER A 319 -8.81 -12.77 -6.62
CA SER A 319 -7.58 -13.40 -6.10
C SER A 319 -7.81 -14.63 -5.23
N SER A 320 -6.70 -15.26 -4.83
CA SER A 320 -6.73 -16.33 -3.82
C SER A 320 -7.12 -15.80 -2.44
N ALA A 321 -6.79 -14.54 -2.11
CA ALA A 321 -7.18 -13.94 -0.84
C ALA A 321 -8.71 -13.77 -0.77
N ASP A 322 -9.35 -13.32 -1.86
CA ASP A 322 -10.82 -13.25 -1.96
C ASP A 322 -11.48 -14.62 -1.74
N GLN A 323 -10.89 -15.67 -2.33
CA GLN A 323 -11.38 -17.03 -2.14
C GLN A 323 -11.26 -17.48 -0.69
N GLU A 324 -10.18 -17.13 0.01
CA GLU A 324 -10.01 -17.41 1.42
C GLU A 324 -11.05 -16.67 2.27
N TYR A 325 -11.23 -15.36 2.07
CA TYR A 325 -12.24 -14.57 2.79
C TYR A 325 -13.65 -15.14 2.60
N LYS A 326 -14.02 -15.51 1.37
CA LYS A 326 -15.32 -16.14 1.11
C LYS A 326 -15.44 -17.54 1.69
N ALA A 327 -14.37 -18.34 1.70
CA ALA A 327 -14.39 -19.66 2.33
C ALA A 327 -14.71 -19.55 3.83
N TYR A 328 -14.05 -18.62 4.54
CA TYR A 328 -14.40 -18.33 5.92
C TYR A 328 -15.79 -17.71 6.07
N GLY A 329 -16.18 -16.79 5.17
CA GLY A 329 -17.49 -16.17 5.21
C GLY A 329 -18.64 -17.17 5.09
N ARG A 330 -18.49 -18.17 4.21
CA ARG A 330 -19.43 -19.29 4.06
C ARG A 330 -19.50 -20.15 5.33
N LEU A 331 -18.34 -20.43 5.95
CA LEU A 331 -18.28 -21.15 7.22
C LEU A 331 -19.04 -20.40 8.32
N TYR A 332 -18.75 -19.11 8.51
CA TYR A 332 -19.40 -18.29 9.53
C TYR A 332 -20.90 -18.15 9.27
N ARG A 333 -21.30 -18.04 8.00
CA ARG A 333 -22.72 -17.98 7.62
C ARG A 333 -23.44 -19.28 7.97
N ALA A 334 -22.80 -20.41 7.70
CA ALA A 334 -23.34 -21.72 8.07
C ALA A 334 -23.48 -21.86 9.59
N MET A 335 -22.47 -21.43 10.36
CA MET A 335 -22.53 -21.41 11.83
C MET A 335 -23.67 -20.53 12.35
N ALA A 336 -23.84 -19.32 11.81
CA ALA A 336 -24.94 -18.43 12.17
C ALA A 336 -26.31 -19.07 11.88
N LEU A 337 -26.47 -19.71 10.73
CA LEU A 337 -27.71 -20.39 10.34
C LEU A 337 -28.03 -21.59 11.25
N ASP A 338 -27.03 -22.38 11.62
CA ASP A 338 -27.17 -23.48 12.58
C ASP A 338 -27.69 -22.98 13.93
N ALA A 339 -27.06 -21.92 14.47
CA ALA A 339 -27.45 -21.33 15.75
C ALA A 339 -28.86 -20.70 15.73
N LEU A 340 -29.34 -20.31 14.55
CA LEU A 340 -30.72 -19.85 14.31
C LEU A 340 -31.72 -21.00 14.06
N GLY A 341 -31.30 -22.25 14.14
CA GLY A 341 -32.14 -23.43 13.88
C GLY A 341 -32.41 -23.70 12.39
N ARG A 342 -31.73 -22.99 11.48
CA ARG A 342 -31.89 -23.10 10.02
C ARG A 342 -30.92 -24.14 9.44
N ARG A 343 -31.01 -25.37 9.95
CA ARG A 343 -30.04 -26.44 9.70
C ARG A 343 -29.86 -26.79 8.22
N ASP A 344 -30.95 -26.87 7.46
CA ASP A 344 -30.87 -27.24 6.04
C ASP A 344 -30.05 -26.22 5.23
N GLU A 345 -30.22 -24.93 5.52
CA GLU A 345 -29.44 -23.86 4.91
C GLU A 345 -27.99 -23.88 5.39
N ALA A 346 -27.76 -24.15 6.69
CA ALA A 346 -26.42 -24.28 7.23
C ALA A 346 -25.63 -25.40 6.54
N VAL A 347 -26.23 -26.59 6.37
CA VAL A 347 -25.62 -27.73 5.67
C VAL A 347 -25.23 -27.37 4.24
N TYR A 348 -26.09 -26.63 3.52
CA TYR A 348 -25.76 -26.12 2.19
C TYR A 348 -24.50 -25.23 2.22
N TRP A 349 -24.42 -24.29 3.16
CA TRP A 349 -23.29 -23.37 3.26
C TRP A 349 -22.00 -24.03 3.75
N TYR A 350 -22.06 -25.04 4.63
CA TYR A 350 -20.88 -25.84 4.99
C TYR A 350 -20.31 -26.58 3.78
N ASN A 351 -21.17 -27.20 2.95
CA ASN A 351 -20.71 -27.86 1.73
C ASN A 351 -20.09 -26.86 0.73
N ARG A 352 -20.66 -25.66 0.62
CA ARG A 352 -20.07 -24.55 -0.17
C ARG A 352 -18.71 -24.11 0.40
N ALA A 353 -18.57 -24.03 1.72
CA ALA A 353 -17.30 -23.69 2.38
C ALA A 353 -16.20 -24.74 2.10
N LEU A 354 -16.57 -26.01 1.82
CA LEU A 354 -15.66 -27.09 1.44
C LEU A 354 -15.22 -27.07 -0.03
N SER A 355 -15.83 -26.23 -0.86
CA SER A 355 -15.48 -26.10 -2.28
C SER A 355 -14.13 -25.39 -2.48
N ALA A 356 -13.53 -25.56 -3.67
CA ALA A 356 -12.32 -24.83 -4.09
C ALA A 356 -11.08 -24.97 -3.18
N ARG A 357 -10.92 -26.11 -2.48
CA ARG A 357 -9.75 -26.39 -1.60
C ARG A 357 -9.55 -25.27 -0.56
N PRO A 358 -10.48 -25.12 0.38
CA PRO A 358 -10.42 -24.03 1.36
C PRO A 358 -9.25 -24.21 2.34
N PRO A 359 -8.93 -23.17 3.14
CA PRO A 359 -8.01 -23.28 4.26
C PRO A 359 -8.33 -24.49 5.16
N SER A 360 -7.31 -25.11 5.76
CA SER A 360 -7.48 -26.30 6.61
C SER A 360 -8.47 -26.05 7.74
N GLN A 361 -8.38 -24.91 8.41
CA GLN A 361 -9.30 -24.54 9.50
C GLN A 361 -10.77 -24.50 9.05
N VAL A 362 -11.04 -23.94 7.85
CA VAL A 362 -12.40 -23.94 7.28
C VAL A 362 -12.86 -25.36 7.01
N ARG A 363 -11.99 -26.17 6.41
CA ARG A 363 -12.28 -27.55 6.06
C ARG A 363 -12.64 -28.40 7.27
N ASP A 364 -11.85 -28.30 8.33
CA ASP A 364 -11.99 -29.12 9.53
C ASP A 364 -13.27 -28.71 10.27
N LYS A 365 -13.46 -27.40 10.53
CA LYS A 365 -14.68 -26.90 11.18
C LYS A 365 -15.95 -27.20 10.39
N ALA A 366 -15.95 -27.00 9.07
CA ALA A 366 -17.13 -27.30 8.26
C ALA A 366 -17.50 -28.79 8.29
N ARG A 367 -16.52 -29.70 8.29
CA ARG A 367 -16.75 -31.14 8.40
C ARG A 367 -17.29 -31.52 9.78
N ASP A 368 -16.76 -30.92 10.84
CA ASP A 368 -17.24 -31.15 12.20
C ASP A 368 -18.69 -30.68 12.34
N TYR A 369 -19.00 -29.47 11.85
CA TYR A 369 -20.35 -28.93 11.95
C TYR A 369 -21.37 -29.56 11.01
N LEU A 370 -20.94 -30.22 9.94
CA LEU A 370 -21.81 -31.09 9.14
C LEU A 370 -22.25 -32.34 9.92
N ARG A 371 -21.42 -32.85 10.85
CA ARG A 371 -21.76 -34.00 11.70
C ARG A 371 -22.61 -33.59 12.90
N SER A 372 -22.25 -32.49 13.54
CA SER A 372 -22.92 -31.98 14.73
C SER A 372 -23.18 -30.49 14.58
N PRO A 373 -24.44 -30.02 14.60
CA PRO A 373 -24.73 -28.60 14.41
C PRO A 373 -23.94 -27.68 15.35
N TYR A 374 -23.54 -26.50 14.85
CA TYR A 374 -22.94 -25.48 15.70
C TYR A 374 -23.96 -25.02 16.77
N PRO A 375 -23.66 -25.16 18.07
CA PRO A 375 -24.64 -24.95 19.13
C PRO A 375 -24.93 -23.47 19.44
N GLY A 376 -24.16 -22.54 18.86
CA GLY A 376 -24.22 -21.12 19.17
C GLY A 376 -23.24 -20.70 20.26
#